data_AF-A0A960H794-F1
#
_entry.id   AF-A0A960H794-F1
#
_cell.length_a   1.000
_cell.length_b   1.000
_cell.length_c   1.000
_cell.angle_alpha   90.00
_cell.angle_beta   90.00
_cell.angle_gamma   90.00
#
_symmetry.space_group_name_H-M   'P 1'
#
loop_
_entity.id
_entity.type
_entity.pdbx_description
1 polymer ?
#
loop_
_entity_poly.entity_id
_entity_poly.type
_entity_poly.pdbx_seq_one_letter_code
_entity_poly.pdbx_strand_id
1 'polypeptide(L)'
;VDAVSRDGHDGEELGNLFGALEALRIPIEYLAGLFTAGDTATVEAVLRKLAAMRSYMRDVNLGRETRPEIPESVGMTEEQMYAMYRLLAIAKYEERYVIPSAYAAEGHRLEESATECSLSYDGGPGMYESGPFGEASGGPVPVAVETFHALKQRQTGEGIAVNADNPSRVNLLNWDGRGVPKGIFPG
;
A
#
# COMPACT_ATOMS: atom_id res chain seq x y z
N VAL A 1 -26.18 -27.52 7.20
CA VAL A 1 -27.30 -26.95 8.01
C VAL A 1 -28.64 -27.59 7.65
N ASP A 2 -29.06 -27.64 6.38
CA ASP A 2 -30.36 -28.26 6.00
C ASP A 2 -30.46 -29.79 6.11
N ALA A 3 -29.33 -30.51 6.15
CA ALA A 3 -29.35 -31.97 6.26
C ALA A 3 -29.58 -32.46 7.69
N VAL A 4 -29.10 -31.71 8.69
CA VAL A 4 -29.15 -32.08 10.13
C VAL A 4 -30.44 -31.57 10.80
N SER A 5 -31.03 -30.48 10.27
CA SER A 5 -32.29 -29.91 10.77
C SER A 5 -33.52 -30.77 10.49
N ARG A 6 -33.43 -31.79 9.62
CA ARG A 6 -34.54 -32.70 9.30
C ARG A 6 -34.88 -33.68 10.43
N ASP A 7 -33.94 -33.95 11.33
CA ASP A 7 -34.12 -34.90 12.44
C ASP A 7 -34.59 -34.22 13.75
N GLY A 8 -34.99 -32.94 13.70
CA GLY A 8 -35.44 -32.19 14.90
C GLY A 8 -34.30 -31.82 15.86
N HIS A 9 -33.06 -32.10 15.48
CA HIS A 9 -31.86 -31.77 16.22
C HIS A 9 -31.32 -30.39 15.81
N ASP A 10 -30.98 -29.56 16.79
CA ASP A 10 -30.41 -28.23 16.56
C ASP A 10 -29.02 -28.40 15.94
N GLY A 11 -28.88 -28.08 14.64
CA GLY A 11 -27.63 -28.21 13.89
C GLY A 11 -26.48 -27.35 14.41
N GLU A 12 -26.73 -26.53 15.43
CA GLU A 12 -25.72 -25.73 16.13
C GLU A 12 -25.45 -26.23 17.56
N GLU A 13 -26.07 -27.32 18.02
CA GLU A 13 -25.71 -27.96 19.28
C GLU A 13 -24.37 -28.69 19.15
N LEU A 14 -23.52 -28.67 20.18
CA LEU A 14 -22.14 -29.23 20.16
C LEU A 14 -22.04 -30.62 19.50
N GLY A 15 -22.94 -31.55 19.86
CA GLY A 15 -22.95 -32.89 19.28
C GLY A 15 -23.25 -32.92 17.78
N ASN A 16 -24.10 -32.02 17.30
CA ASN A 16 -24.49 -31.91 15.89
C ASN A 16 -23.53 -31.03 15.07
N LEU A 17 -22.84 -30.11 15.73
CA LEU A 17 -21.89 -29.18 15.14
C LEU A 17 -20.71 -29.92 14.48
N PHE A 18 -20.22 -30.99 15.12
CA PHE A 18 -19.13 -31.80 14.59
C PHE A 18 -19.58 -32.73 13.47
N GLY A 19 -20.79 -33.32 13.55
CA GLY A 19 -21.38 -34.07 12.43
C GLY A 19 -21.73 -33.17 11.23
N ALA A 20 -21.98 -31.88 11.46
CA ALA A 20 -22.27 -30.92 10.39
C ALA A 20 -21.05 -30.58 9.52
N LEU A 21 -19.81 -30.81 10.01
CA LEU A 21 -18.59 -30.60 9.21
C LEU A 21 -18.47 -31.64 8.09
N GLU A 22 -18.82 -32.89 8.37
CA GLU A 22 -18.87 -33.97 7.38
C GLU A 22 -20.03 -33.76 6.37
N ALA A 23 -21.04 -32.97 6.75
CA ALA A 23 -22.18 -32.63 5.90
C ALA A 23 -21.98 -31.34 5.07
N LEU A 24 -20.79 -30.75 5.07
CA LEU A 24 -20.48 -29.59 4.23
C LEU A 24 -20.48 -29.98 2.74
N ARG A 25 -21.03 -29.09 1.90
CA ARG A 25 -21.08 -29.32 0.45
C ARG A 25 -19.72 -29.29 -0.22
N ILE A 26 -18.78 -28.54 0.36
CA ILE A 26 -17.42 -28.41 -0.14
C ILE A 26 -16.59 -29.49 0.55
N PRO A 27 -15.96 -30.42 -0.20
CA PRO A 27 -15.11 -31.45 0.39
C PRO A 27 -13.94 -30.84 1.15
N ILE A 28 -13.63 -31.38 2.33
CA ILE A 28 -12.50 -30.91 3.14
C ILE A 28 -11.18 -31.16 2.40
N GLU A 29 -11.08 -32.23 1.62
CA GLU A 29 -9.93 -32.59 0.80
C GLU A 29 -9.61 -31.50 -0.23
N TYR A 30 -10.64 -30.85 -0.78
CA TYR A 30 -10.47 -29.75 -1.72
C TYR A 30 -9.83 -28.53 -1.03
N LEU A 31 -10.32 -28.17 0.15
CA LEU A 31 -9.79 -27.07 0.94
C LEU A 31 -8.35 -27.37 1.42
N ALA A 32 -8.09 -28.63 1.79
CA ALA A 32 -6.76 -29.06 2.21
C ALA A 32 -5.74 -28.96 1.07
N GLY A 33 -6.13 -29.33 -0.15
CA GLY A 33 -5.30 -29.15 -1.35
C GLY A 33 -4.93 -27.69 -1.61
N LEU A 34 -5.80 -26.74 -1.25
CA LEU A 34 -5.57 -25.30 -1.46
C LEU A 34 -4.76 -24.64 -0.34
N PHE A 35 -5.06 -24.97 0.92
CA PHE A 35 -4.56 -24.20 2.07
C PHE A 35 -3.48 -24.90 2.88
N THR A 36 -3.36 -26.22 2.80
CA THR A 36 -2.54 -27.03 3.73
C THR A 36 -1.76 -28.14 3.04
N ALA A 37 -1.54 -28.04 1.72
CA ALA A 37 -0.83 -29.04 0.91
C ALA A 37 -1.40 -30.47 1.05
N GLY A 38 -2.72 -30.58 1.26
CA GLY A 38 -3.43 -31.85 1.40
C GLY A 38 -3.68 -32.31 2.84
N ASP A 39 -3.20 -31.58 3.86
CA ASP A 39 -3.49 -31.91 5.26
C ASP A 39 -4.91 -31.48 5.68
N THR A 40 -5.81 -32.46 5.73
CA THR A 40 -7.22 -32.25 6.11
C THR A 40 -7.40 -31.92 7.58
N ALA A 41 -6.53 -32.39 8.47
CA ALA A 41 -6.68 -32.20 9.92
C ALA A 41 -6.58 -30.72 10.31
N THR A 42 -5.66 -29.99 9.67
CA THR A 42 -5.51 -28.54 9.88
C THR A 42 -6.77 -27.77 9.45
N VAL A 43 -7.35 -28.11 8.30
CA VAL A 43 -8.58 -27.48 7.82
C VAL A 43 -9.75 -27.79 8.74
N GLU A 44 -9.89 -29.05 9.13
CA GLU A 44 -10.94 -29.50 10.04
C GLU A 44 -10.88 -28.75 11.38
N ALA A 45 -9.68 -28.58 11.95
CA ALA A 45 -9.49 -27.83 13.19
C ALA A 45 -9.93 -26.36 13.07
N VAL A 46 -9.66 -25.70 11.94
CA VAL A 46 -10.10 -24.32 11.68
C VAL A 46 -11.62 -24.26 11.55
N LEU A 47 -12.23 -25.18 10.80
CA LEU A 47 -13.68 -25.22 10.62
C LEU A 47 -14.40 -25.50 11.95
N ARG A 48 -13.86 -26.38 12.80
CA ARG A 48 -14.35 -26.63 14.16
C ARG A 48 -14.35 -25.35 15.00
N LYS A 49 -13.27 -24.56 14.98
CA LYS A 49 -13.19 -23.27 15.69
C LYS A 49 -14.24 -22.26 15.22
N LEU A 50 -14.43 -22.14 13.92
CA LEU A 50 -15.44 -21.23 13.35
C LEU A 50 -16.86 -21.65 13.71
N ALA A 51 -17.13 -22.95 13.68
CA ALA A 51 -18.42 -23.50 14.09
C ALA A 51 -18.67 -23.28 15.59
N ALA A 52 -17.66 -23.51 16.43
CA ALA A 52 -17.74 -23.32 17.88
C ALA A 52 -18.05 -21.85 18.22
N MET A 53 -17.39 -20.90 17.55
CA MET A 53 -17.69 -19.48 17.69
C MET A 53 -19.14 -19.15 17.34
N ARG A 54 -19.64 -19.70 16.23
CA ARG A 54 -21.01 -19.46 15.80
C ARG A 54 -22.01 -19.99 16.83
N SER A 55 -21.82 -21.21 17.33
CA SER A 55 -22.66 -21.79 18.39
C SER A 55 -22.62 -20.96 19.67
N TYR A 56 -21.42 -20.62 20.14
CA TYR A 56 -21.24 -19.88 21.39
C TYR A 56 -21.87 -18.48 21.32
N MET A 57 -21.60 -17.73 20.23
CA MET A 57 -22.16 -16.39 20.05
C MET A 57 -23.67 -16.40 19.78
N ARG A 58 -24.23 -17.50 19.26
CA ARG A 58 -25.69 -17.66 19.15
C ARG A 58 -26.34 -17.68 20.53
N ASP A 59 -25.79 -18.43 21.49
CA ASP A 59 -26.33 -18.45 22.85
C ASP A 59 -26.31 -17.05 23.48
N VAL A 60 -25.19 -16.34 23.33
CA VAL A 60 -25.04 -14.94 23.76
C VAL A 60 -26.11 -14.04 23.11
N ASN A 61 -26.27 -14.12 21.78
CA ASN A 61 -27.22 -13.28 21.04
C ASN A 61 -28.69 -13.58 21.37
N LEU A 62 -28.99 -14.81 21.77
CA LEU A 62 -30.33 -15.23 22.20
C LEU A 62 -30.59 -14.98 23.69
N GLY A 63 -29.62 -14.41 24.43
CA GLY A 63 -29.72 -14.16 25.87
C GLY A 63 -29.75 -15.45 26.70
N ARG A 64 -29.21 -16.55 26.16
CA ARG A 64 -29.03 -17.82 26.87
C ARG A 64 -27.75 -17.76 27.71
N GLU A 65 -27.66 -18.66 28.67
CA GLU A 65 -26.44 -18.83 29.47
C GLU A 65 -25.28 -19.26 28.57
N THR A 66 -24.10 -18.67 28.78
CA THR A 66 -22.89 -19.05 28.04
C THR A 66 -22.45 -20.44 28.47
N ARG A 67 -21.91 -21.18 27.50
CA ARG A 67 -21.46 -22.57 27.66
C ARG A 67 -19.95 -22.63 27.43
N PRO A 68 -19.12 -22.53 28.49
CA PRO A 68 -17.66 -22.51 28.38
C PRO A 68 -17.08 -23.78 27.73
N GLU A 69 -17.81 -24.90 27.80
CA GLU A 69 -17.44 -26.16 27.18
C GLU A 69 -17.33 -26.06 25.63
N ILE A 70 -18.00 -25.08 25.01
CA ILE A 70 -17.95 -24.87 23.55
C ILE A 70 -16.56 -24.37 23.13
N PRO A 71 -16.05 -23.22 23.63
CA PRO A 71 -14.66 -22.82 23.41
C PRO A 71 -13.62 -23.87 23.81
N GLU A 72 -13.80 -24.53 24.96
CA GLU A 72 -12.84 -25.52 25.46
C GLU A 72 -12.68 -26.71 24.51
N SER A 73 -13.77 -27.14 23.85
CA SER A 73 -13.75 -28.24 22.87
C SER A 73 -12.83 -28.00 21.67
N VAL A 74 -12.49 -26.75 21.39
CA VAL A 74 -11.57 -26.34 20.31
C VAL A 74 -10.28 -25.71 20.84
N GLY A 75 -10.02 -25.85 22.14
CA GLY A 75 -8.81 -25.36 22.80
C GLY A 75 -8.75 -23.84 22.91
N MET A 76 -9.90 -23.16 23.04
CA MET A 76 -9.99 -21.71 23.22
C MET A 76 -10.67 -21.37 24.54
N THR A 77 -10.35 -20.20 25.10
CA THR A 77 -11.12 -19.62 26.22
C THR A 77 -12.32 -18.80 25.71
N GLU A 78 -13.26 -18.47 26.59
CA GLU A 78 -14.37 -17.57 26.26
C GLU A 78 -13.86 -16.21 25.76
N GLU A 79 -12.82 -15.65 26.38
CA GLU A 79 -12.22 -14.37 25.96
C GLU A 79 -11.60 -14.46 24.57
N GLN A 80 -10.94 -15.57 24.26
CA GLN A 80 -10.40 -15.82 22.92
C GLN A 80 -11.52 -15.95 21.89
N MET A 81 -12.66 -16.53 22.26
CA MET A 81 -13.84 -16.62 21.40
C MET A 81 -14.43 -15.23 21.12
N TYR A 82 -14.56 -14.38 22.15
CA TYR A 82 -14.99 -12.99 21.99
C TYR A 82 -14.01 -12.17 21.15
N ALA A 83 -12.70 -12.34 21.33
CA ALA A 83 -11.67 -11.70 20.52
C ALA A 83 -11.76 -12.13 19.05
N MET A 84 -11.97 -13.43 18.79
CA MET A 84 -12.16 -13.94 17.43
C MET A 84 -13.44 -13.37 16.79
N TYR A 85 -14.55 -13.31 17.54
CA TYR A 85 -15.78 -12.68 17.08
C TYR A 85 -15.61 -11.19 16.77
N ARG A 86 -14.87 -10.46 17.61
CA ARG A 86 -14.52 -9.05 17.37
C ARG A 86 -13.77 -8.89 16.05
N LEU A 87 -12.77 -9.72 15.78
CA LEU A 87 -11.96 -9.62 14.56
C LEU A 87 -12.71 -10.06 13.29
N LEU A 88 -13.52 -11.13 13.37
CA LEU A 88 -14.14 -11.74 12.19
C LEU A 88 -15.56 -11.22 11.90
N ALA A 89 -16.37 -10.98 12.93
CA ALA A 89 -17.77 -10.60 12.77
C ALA A 89 -18.00 -9.10 12.90
N ILE A 90 -17.39 -8.43 13.89
CA ILE A 90 -17.49 -6.97 14.03
C ILE A 90 -16.55 -6.28 13.05
N ALA A 91 -15.29 -6.73 13.00
CA ALA A 91 -14.28 -6.35 12.00
C ALA A 91 -14.16 -4.83 11.79
N LYS A 92 -13.95 -4.07 12.88
CA LYS A 92 -13.76 -2.61 12.79
C LYS A 92 -12.60 -2.27 11.85
N TYR A 93 -12.72 -1.13 11.16
CA TYR A 93 -11.71 -0.71 10.17
C TYR A 93 -10.29 -0.66 10.76
N GLU A 94 -10.15 -0.06 11.94
CA GLU A 94 -8.89 0.07 12.68
C GLU A 94 -8.28 -1.28 13.13
N GLU A 95 -9.06 -2.36 13.13
CA GLU A 95 -8.63 -3.70 13.56
C GLU A 95 -8.37 -4.64 12.38
N ARG A 96 -8.89 -4.31 11.18
CA ARG A 96 -8.64 -5.07 9.94
C ARG A 96 -7.27 -4.80 9.35
N TYR A 97 -6.80 -3.57 9.47
CA TYR A 97 -5.56 -3.11 8.85
C TYR A 97 -4.61 -2.57 9.91
N VAL A 98 -3.67 -3.41 10.34
CA VAL A 98 -2.56 -3.02 11.21
C VAL A 98 -1.34 -2.77 10.32
N ILE A 99 -1.38 -1.68 9.56
CA ILE A 99 -0.29 -1.29 8.64
C ILE A 99 0.58 -0.25 9.37
N PRO A 100 1.79 -0.61 9.82
CA PRO A 100 2.70 0.35 10.44
C PRO A 100 3.19 1.35 9.39
N SER A 101 3.57 2.55 9.82
CA SER A 101 4.29 3.48 8.95
C SER A 101 5.60 2.83 8.50
N ALA A 102 5.79 2.68 7.20
CA ALA A 102 7.08 2.27 6.66
C ALA A 102 8.14 3.32 7.02
N TYR A 103 9.29 2.87 7.52
CA TYR A 103 10.43 3.75 7.76
C TYR A 103 10.96 4.21 6.40
N ALA A 104 10.56 5.39 5.95
CA ALA A 104 10.87 5.91 4.61
C ALA A 104 12.38 5.95 4.30
N ALA A 105 13.22 6.04 5.34
CA ALA A 105 14.69 6.02 5.21
C ALA A 105 15.24 4.69 4.65
N GLU A 106 14.54 3.56 4.86
CA GLU A 106 14.91 2.24 4.32
C GLU A 106 13.99 1.76 3.20
N GLY A 107 12.80 2.36 3.05
CA GLY A 107 11.89 2.10 1.92
C GLY A 107 12.57 2.33 0.57
N HIS A 108 13.41 3.36 0.45
CA HIS A 108 14.15 3.64 -0.78
C HIS A 108 15.16 2.54 -1.18
N ARG A 109 15.59 1.70 -0.25
CA ARG A 109 16.46 0.54 -0.51
C ARG A 109 15.70 -0.74 -0.85
N LEU A 110 14.44 -0.86 -0.43
CA LEU A 110 13.56 -2.00 -0.73
C LEU A 110 12.71 -1.76 -1.98
N GLU A 111 12.50 -0.51 -2.38
CA GLU A 111 11.71 -0.08 -3.53
C GLU A 111 12.52 0.18 -4.82
N GLU A 112 13.69 -0.45 -5.00
CA GLU A 112 14.40 -0.41 -6.30
C GLU A 112 13.52 -0.93 -7.47
N SER A 113 12.34 -1.51 -7.18
CA SER A 113 11.31 -1.91 -8.15
C SER A 113 10.06 -1.02 -8.22
N ALA A 114 9.84 -0.09 -7.29
CA ALA A 114 8.60 0.70 -7.21
C ALA A 114 8.81 2.22 -7.18
N THR A 115 10.03 2.71 -6.94
CA THR A 115 10.34 4.14 -7.07
C THR A 115 10.80 4.54 -8.48
N GLU A 116 10.97 3.60 -9.40
CA GLU A 116 11.05 3.92 -10.83
C GLU A 116 9.66 4.39 -11.28
N CYS A 117 9.49 5.71 -11.31
CA CYS A 117 8.40 6.33 -12.03
C CYS A 117 8.39 5.71 -13.43
N SER A 118 7.23 5.38 -14.02
CA SER A 118 7.16 4.64 -15.31
C SER A 118 7.85 5.32 -16.51
N LEU A 119 8.51 6.46 -16.29
CA LEU A 119 9.27 7.28 -17.22
C LEU A 119 10.77 7.40 -16.86
N SER A 120 11.23 6.78 -15.77
CA SER A 120 12.64 6.71 -15.39
C SER A 120 13.26 5.41 -15.91
N TYR A 121 13.51 5.37 -17.20
CA TYR A 121 14.38 4.39 -17.86
C TYR A 121 15.63 5.11 -18.39
N ASP A 122 16.69 4.36 -18.71
CA ASP A 122 17.93 4.94 -19.25
C ASP A 122 17.66 5.65 -20.60
N GLY A 123 17.83 6.98 -20.63
CA GLY A 123 17.43 7.85 -21.75
C GLY A 123 15.95 8.30 -21.76
N GLY A 124 15.22 8.10 -20.66
CA GLY A 124 13.82 8.50 -20.49
C GLY A 124 13.62 9.94 -20.01
N PRO A 125 12.38 10.46 -20.05
CA PRO A 125 12.06 11.87 -19.78
C PRO A 125 12.51 12.44 -18.43
N GLY A 126 12.76 11.59 -17.44
CA GLY A 126 13.18 11.97 -16.10
C GLY A 126 14.70 11.96 -15.87
N MET A 127 15.51 11.57 -16.85
CA MET A 127 16.97 11.40 -16.71
C MET A 127 17.82 12.59 -17.19
N TYR A 128 17.19 13.67 -17.64
CA TYR A 128 17.90 14.89 -17.97
C TYR A 128 18.11 15.72 -16.69
N GLU A 129 19.36 16.13 -16.41
CA GLU A 129 19.71 16.98 -15.25
C GLU A 129 18.95 18.32 -15.27
N SER A 130 18.46 18.73 -16.43
CA SER A 130 17.47 19.80 -16.62
C SER A 130 16.20 19.22 -17.23
N GLY A 131 15.07 19.32 -16.52
CA GLY A 131 13.77 18.94 -17.09
C GLY A 131 13.44 19.73 -18.38
N PRO A 132 12.37 19.36 -19.10
CA PRO A 132 12.01 19.92 -20.41
C PRO A 132 11.76 21.44 -20.44
N PHE A 133 11.76 22.11 -19.29
CA PHE A 133 11.60 23.55 -19.13
C PHE A 133 12.90 24.29 -18.67
N GLY A 134 14.06 23.62 -18.69
CA GLY A 134 15.37 24.20 -18.37
C GLY A 134 15.68 24.30 -16.87
N GLU A 135 16.95 24.55 -16.53
CA GLU A 135 17.51 24.52 -15.16
C GLU A 135 16.78 25.40 -14.12
N ALA A 136 16.01 26.39 -14.55
CA ALA A 136 15.26 27.30 -13.67
C ALA A 136 13.91 26.73 -13.18
N SER A 137 13.51 25.55 -13.67
CA SER A 137 12.22 24.93 -13.35
C SER A 137 12.34 23.67 -12.49
N GLY A 138 13.55 23.35 -12.04
CA GLY A 138 13.81 22.34 -11.01
C GLY A 138 13.47 22.83 -9.61
N GLY A 139 13.21 21.89 -8.70
CA GLY A 139 12.98 22.18 -7.27
C GLY A 139 14.15 22.93 -6.65
N PRO A 140 13.93 23.69 -5.56
CA PRO A 140 14.91 24.63 -5.03
C PRO A 140 16.19 23.90 -4.59
N VAL A 141 17.27 24.12 -5.35
CA VAL A 141 18.62 23.70 -4.97
C VAL A 141 19.17 24.75 -4.00
N PRO A 142 19.79 24.39 -2.86
CA PRO A 142 20.39 25.36 -1.96
C PRO A 142 21.57 26.05 -2.64
N VAL A 143 21.37 27.28 -3.09
CA VAL A 143 22.39 28.08 -3.77
C VAL A 143 23.31 28.75 -2.74
N ALA A 144 24.63 28.60 -2.91
CA ALA A 144 25.62 29.29 -2.09
C ALA A 144 25.50 30.83 -2.26
N VAL A 145 25.76 31.60 -1.20
CA VAL A 145 25.59 33.07 -1.16
C VAL A 145 26.33 33.78 -2.31
N GLU A 146 27.50 33.28 -2.70
CA GLU A 146 28.29 33.83 -3.81
C GLU A 146 27.56 33.72 -5.16
N THR A 147 26.90 32.59 -5.41
CA THR A 147 26.17 32.33 -6.65
C THR A 147 24.92 33.22 -6.76
N PHE A 148 24.28 33.55 -5.63
CA PHE A 148 23.16 34.49 -5.58
C PHE A 148 23.57 35.91 -6.03
N HIS A 149 24.70 36.41 -5.53
CA HIS A 149 25.20 37.74 -5.92
C HIS A 149 25.62 37.82 -7.39
N ALA A 150 26.25 36.76 -7.90
CA ALA A 150 26.65 36.66 -9.31
C ALA A 150 25.44 36.65 -10.27
N LEU A 151 24.32 36.05 -9.87
CA LEU A 151 23.07 36.04 -10.63
C LEU A 151 22.35 37.39 -10.54
N LYS A 152 22.30 38.01 -9.36
CA LYS A 152 21.68 39.33 -9.15
C LYS A 152 22.37 40.41 -9.99
N GLN A 153 23.70 40.47 -9.99
CA GLN A 153 24.45 41.43 -10.81
C GLN A 153 24.19 41.26 -12.31
N ARG A 154 24.01 40.02 -12.78
CA ARG A 154 23.66 39.72 -14.17
C ARG A 154 22.25 40.18 -14.54
N GLN A 155 21.29 40.05 -13.63
CA GLN A 155 19.91 40.49 -13.88
C GLN A 155 19.73 42.01 -13.83
N THR A 156 20.52 42.72 -13.02
CA THR A 156 20.38 44.17 -12.82
C THR A 156 21.37 45.01 -13.63
N GLY A 157 22.29 44.39 -14.37
CA GLY A 157 23.23 45.09 -15.24
C GLY A 157 22.55 45.59 -16.53
N GLU A 158 22.73 46.86 -16.88
CA GLU A 158 22.14 47.49 -18.07
C GLU A 158 23.02 47.36 -19.35
N GLY A 159 24.14 46.62 -19.29
CA GLY A 159 25.07 46.45 -20.40
C GLY A 159 24.93 45.11 -21.11
N ILE A 160 24.86 45.12 -22.45
CA ILE A 160 24.97 43.91 -23.28
C ILE A 160 26.35 43.30 -22.99
N ALA A 161 26.38 42.03 -22.56
CA ALA A 161 27.63 41.29 -22.35
C ALA A 161 28.29 40.97 -23.71
N VAL A 162 28.85 41.99 -24.34
CA VAL A 162 29.77 41.88 -25.47
C VAL A 162 31.18 41.92 -24.87
N ASN A 163 31.99 40.89 -25.12
CA ASN A 163 33.39 40.92 -24.74
C ASN A 163 34.04 42.19 -25.32
N ALA A 164 34.70 43.00 -24.48
CA ALA A 164 35.35 44.25 -24.88
C ALA A 164 36.38 44.05 -26.03
N ASP A 165 36.89 42.83 -26.18
CA ASP A 165 37.94 42.50 -27.14
C ASP A 165 37.44 41.94 -28.50
N ASN A 166 36.14 41.66 -28.68
CA ASN A 166 35.63 41.21 -30.00
C ASN A 166 34.12 41.47 -30.19
N PRO A 167 33.73 42.62 -30.77
CA PRO A 167 32.33 43.03 -30.85
C PRO A 167 31.49 42.33 -31.93
N SER A 168 32.05 41.41 -32.71
CA SER A 168 31.38 40.81 -33.88
C SER A 168 30.85 39.39 -33.69
N ARG A 169 31.01 38.76 -32.52
CA ARG A 169 30.44 37.42 -32.25
C ARG A 169 29.48 37.48 -31.06
N VAL A 170 28.18 37.46 -31.38
CA VAL A 170 27.11 37.30 -30.39
C VAL A 170 26.91 35.81 -30.11
N ASN A 171 26.98 35.39 -28.84
CA ASN A 171 26.66 34.03 -28.44
C ASN A 171 25.14 33.91 -28.19
N LEU A 172 24.45 33.22 -29.10
CA LEU A 172 22.99 33.09 -29.10
C LEU A 172 22.44 32.21 -27.97
N LEU A 173 23.26 31.36 -27.36
CA LEU A 173 22.85 30.52 -26.24
C LEU A 173 22.66 31.32 -24.94
N ASN A 174 23.18 32.56 -24.89
CA ASN A 174 23.19 33.43 -23.70
C ASN A 174 22.54 34.80 -23.94
N TRP A 175 21.78 34.99 -25.03
CA TRP A 175 21.15 36.28 -25.33
C TRP A 175 19.85 36.46 -24.53
N ASP A 176 19.70 37.61 -23.90
CA ASP A 176 18.60 37.96 -22.98
C ASP A 176 17.41 38.66 -23.68
N GLY A 177 17.42 38.73 -25.01
CA GLY A 177 16.34 39.30 -25.82
C GLY A 177 16.32 40.83 -25.91
N ARG A 178 17.29 41.54 -25.33
CA ARG A 178 17.35 43.02 -25.39
C ARG A 178 18.26 43.51 -26.53
N GLY A 179 17.70 44.40 -27.37
CA GLY A 179 18.38 45.01 -28.53
C GLY A 179 18.51 44.07 -29.74
N VAL A 180 18.64 44.60 -30.97
CA VAL A 180 18.84 43.78 -32.18
C VAL A 180 20.28 43.91 -32.67
N PRO A 181 21.11 42.86 -32.60
CA PRO A 181 22.47 42.91 -33.09
C PRO A 181 22.52 43.11 -34.61
N LYS A 182 23.37 44.04 -35.07
CA LYS A 182 23.49 44.39 -36.49
C LYS A 182 24.07 43.21 -37.29
N GLY A 183 23.34 42.73 -38.29
CA GLY A 183 23.80 41.67 -39.22
C GLY A 183 23.29 40.25 -38.93
N ILE A 184 22.44 40.04 -37.92
CA ILE A 184 21.84 38.71 -37.62
C ILE A 184 20.55 38.44 -38.39
N PHE A 185 19.78 39.49 -38.72
CA PHE A 185 18.56 39.36 -39.52
C PHE A 185 18.71 40.19 -40.81
N PRO A 186 18.39 39.63 -42.00
CA PRO A 186 18.26 40.45 -43.19
C PRO A 186 17.11 41.45 -42.99
N GLY A 187 17.32 42.69 -43.41
CA GLY A 187 16.22 43.66 -43.58
C GLY A 187 15.30 43.23 -44.72
#